data_AF-A0A9W4T490-F1
#
_entry.id   AF-A0A9W4T490-F1
#
_cell.length_a   1.000
_cell.length_b   1.000
_cell.length_c   1.000
_cell.angle_alpha   90.00
_cell.angle_beta   90.00
_cell.angle_gamma   90.00
#
_symmetry.space_group_name_H-M   'P 1'
#
loop_
_entity.id
_entity.type
_entity.pdbx_description
1 polymer ?
#
loop_
_entity_poly.entity_id
_entity_poly.type
_entity_poly.pdbx_seq_one_letter_code
_entity_poly.pdbx_strand_id
1 'polypeptide(L)'
;TEKDIFPIVINNNSTVENLRIEIRKVRRDLSQKNFDLYVRKFKQPNHALVNTMNTTKKRQGELMEPPNKFTYYFSVEDIEGLKKNPPYLQYDGEIDPIHVVIYLQEVLEKKPEDTGL
;
A
#
# COMPACT_ATOMS: atom_id res chain seq x y z
N THR A 1 -19.07 -3.23 -5.06
CA THR A 1 -18.14 -2.30 -4.41
C THR A 1 -16.88 -3.10 -4.12
N GLU A 2 -15.80 -2.89 -4.88
CA GLU A 2 -14.51 -3.45 -4.47
C GLU A 2 -14.16 -2.83 -3.11
N LYS A 3 -13.84 -3.66 -2.11
CA LYS A 3 -13.35 -3.16 -0.84
C LYS A 3 -11.94 -2.64 -1.09
N ASP A 4 -11.72 -1.35 -0.80
CA ASP A 4 -10.40 -0.71 -0.96
C ASP A 4 -9.32 -1.35 -0.07
N ILE A 5 -9.73 -2.07 0.97
CA ILE A 5 -8.89 -2.82 1.89
C ILE A 5 -9.09 -4.31 1.65
N PHE A 6 -7.98 -5.05 1.52
CA PHE A 6 -7.97 -6.49 1.29
C PHE A 6 -6.78 -7.15 1.98
N PRO A 7 -6.92 -8.39 2.47
CA PRO A 7 -5.84 -9.11 3.12
C PRO A 7 -4.86 -9.71 2.11
N ILE A 8 -3.59 -9.81 2.49
CA ILE A 8 -2.53 -10.53 1.75
C ILE A 8 -1.78 -11.44 2.73
N VAL A 9 -1.63 -12.70 2.35
CA VAL A 9 -0.82 -13.67 3.10
C VAL A 9 0.54 -13.81 2.43
N ILE A 10 1.62 -13.61 3.19
CA ILE A 10 2.97 -13.70 2.67
C ILE A 10 3.92 -14.35 3.68
N ASN A 11 4.96 -15.00 3.18
CA ASN A 11 6.06 -15.51 4.00
C ASN A 11 6.94 -14.36 4.54
N ASN A 12 7.36 -14.43 5.80
CA ASN A 12 8.25 -13.45 6.42
C ASN A 12 9.61 -13.30 5.70
N ASN A 13 10.06 -14.33 4.99
CA ASN A 13 11.29 -14.30 4.20
C ASN A 13 11.12 -13.71 2.78
N SER A 14 9.90 -13.33 2.41
CA SER A 14 9.61 -12.76 1.10
C SER A 14 10.18 -11.37 0.91
N THR A 15 10.44 -11.02 -0.35
CA THR A 15 10.82 -9.67 -0.78
C THR A 15 9.60 -8.80 -1.03
N VAL A 16 9.82 -7.50 -1.17
CA VAL A 16 8.80 -6.54 -1.67
C VAL A 16 8.25 -6.97 -3.03
N GLU A 17 9.06 -7.58 -3.90
CA GLU A 17 8.59 -8.03 -5.21
C GLU A 17 7.64 -9.24 -5.10
N ASN A 18 7.91 -10.17 -4.18
CA ASN A 18 6.95 -11.25 -3.89
C ASN A 18 5.62 -10.69 -3.39
N LEU A 19 5.64 -9.62 -2.58
CA LEU A 19 4.42 -8.96 -2.12
C LEU A 19 3.63 -8.34 -3.28
N ARG A 20 4.30 -7.70 -4.25
CA ARG A 20 3.66 -7.20 -5.47
C ARG A 20 2.99 -8.32 -6.27
N ILE A 21 3.64 -9.48 -6.38
CA ILE A 21 3.09 -10.65 -7.07
C ILE A 21 1.80 -11.13 -6.37
N GLU A 22 1.81 -11.28 -5.04
CA GLU A 22 0.61 -11.69 -4.30
C GLU A 22 -0.52 -10.67 -4.39
N ILE A 23 -0.22 -9.38 -4.33
CA ILE A 23 -1.20 -8.31 -4.53
C ILE A 23 -1.87 -8.44 -5.90
N ARG A 24 -1.11 -8.66 -6.98
CA ARG A 24 -1.65 -8.82 -8.34
C ARG A 24 -2.56 -10.04 -8.49
N LYS A 25 -2.33 -11.11 -7.71
CA LYS A 25 -3.19 -12.30 -7.70
C LYS A 25 -4.55 -12.01 -7.05
N VAL A 26 -4.55 -11.24 -5.96
CA VAL A 26 -5.77 -10.91 -5.20
C VAL A 26 -6.55 -9.76 -5.84
N ARG A 27 -5.86 -8.75 -6.38
CA ARG A 27 -6.43 -7.55 -6.99
C ARG A 27 -6.21 -7.55 -8.51
N ARG A 28 -7.23 -8.03 -9.23
CA ARG A 28 -7.19 -8.11 -10.70
C ARG A 28 -7.07 -6.74 -11.37
N ASP A 29 -7.62 -5.70 -10.78
CA ASP A 29 -7.53 -4.30 -11.23
C ASP A 29 -6.09 -3.75 -11.19
N LEU A 30 -5.21 -4.38 -10.40
CA LEU A 30 -3.77 -4.07 -10.28
C LEU A 30 -2.87 -5.00 -11.10
N SER A 31 -3.42 -6.05 -11.71
CA SER A 31 -2.63 -7.13 -12.34
C SER A 31 -1.65 -6.65 -13.41
N GLN A 32 -2.02 -5.63 -14.18
CA GLN A 32 -1.23 -5.03 -15.27
C GLN A 32 -0.75 -3.60 -14.97
N LYS A 33 -0.95 -3.12 -13.73
CA LYS A 33 -0.59 -1.74 -13.36
C LYS A 33 0.75 -1.72 -12.62
N ASN A 34 1.48 -0.64 -12.84
CA ASN A 34 2.62 -0.30 -12.00
C ASN A 34 2.12 0.41 -10.75
N PHE A 35 2.66 -0.02 -9.61
CA PHE A 35 2.32 0.57 -8.31
C PHE A 35 3.51 0.45 -7.36
N ASP A 36 3.53 1.38 -6.42
CA ASP A 36 4.51 1.45 -5.35
C ASP A 36 3.86 1.13 -4.02
N LEU A 37 4.64 0.45 -3.18
CA LEU A 37 4.22 -0.02 -1.87
C LEU A 37 4.85 0.86 -0.80
N TYR A 38 4.05 1.30 0.16
CA TYR A 38 4.50 2.16 1.23
C TYR A 38 4.11 1.59 2.59
N VAL A 39 5.05 1.59 3.54
CA VAL A 39 4.78 1.24 4.92
C VAL A 39 3.87 2.32 5.53
N ARG A 40 2.71 1.91 6.05
CA ARG A 40 1.83 2.84 6.75
C ARG A 40 2.31 3.06 8.18
N LYS A 41 2.98 4.19 8.45
CA LYS A 41 3.50 4.57 9.78
C LYS A 41 2.68 5.64 10.52
N PHE A 42 1.47 5.95 10.08
CA PHE A 42 0.67 7.07 10.59
C PHE A 42 -0.72 6.65 11.07
N LYS A 43 -1.22 7.34 12.10
CA LYS A 43 -2.57 7.16 12.63
C LYS A 43 -3.57 7.89 11.74
N GLN A 44 -4.51 7.18 11.13
CA GLN A 44 -5.65 7.80 10.44
C GLN A 44 -6.96 7.21 10.97
N PRO A 45 -7.92 8.05 11.41
CA PRO A 45 -9.25 7.59 11.78
C PRO A 45 -10.01 7.11 10.54
N ASN A 46 -10.50 5.88 10.58
CA ASN A 46 -11.15 5.22 9.45
C ASN A 46 -12.63 5.63 9.31
N HIS A 47 -12.93 6.88 8.95
CA HIS A 47 -14.29 7.25 8.50
C HIS A 47 -14.35 7.59 7.01
N ALA A 48 -13.20 7.75 6.37
CA ALA A 48 -13.10 8.05 4.96
C ALA A 48 -11.64 7.88 4.49
N LEU A 49 -11.36 6.82 3.74
CA LEU A 49 -10.42 6.89 2.61
C LEU A 49 -10.92 7.88 1.52
N VAL A 50 -12.03 8.58 1.79
CA VAL A 50 -12.90 9.31 0.87
C VAL A 50 -12.59 10.81 0.96
N ASN A 51 -12.06 11.36 -0.12
CA ASN A 51 -12.11 12.78 -0.54
C ASN A 51 -11.04 13.81 -0.13
N THR A 52 -10.05 13.55 0.72
CA THR A 52 -9.07 14.62 1.09
C THR A 52 -7.64 14.47 0.58
N MET A 53 -7.28 13.40 -0.14
CA MET A 53 -5.92 13.29 -0.72
C MET A 53 -5.72 13.99 -2.07
N ASN A 54 -6.66 14.85 -2.48
CA ASN A 54 -6.56 15.69 -3.67
C ASN A 54 -5.62 16.91 -3.52
N THR A 55 -4.70 16.91 -2.56
CA THR A 55 -3.66 17.95 -2.46
C THR A 55 -2.29 17.36 -2.78
N THR A 56 -2.04 17.19 -4.07
CA THR A 56 -0.75 17.47 -4.73
C THR A 56 0.53 17.36 -3.88
N LYS A 57 1.29 16.27 -4.13
CA LYS A 57 2.77 16.15 -4.19
C LYS A 57 3.54 15.23 -3.21
N LYS A 58 2.96 14.59 -2.19
CA LYS A 58 3.75 13.62 -1.38
C LYS A 58 2.96 12.36 -1.00
N ARG A 59 3.43 11.20 -1.47
CA ARG A 59 3.00 9.88 -1.00
C ARG A 59 3.32 9.76 0.49
N GLN A 60 2.44 9.12 1.26
CA GLN A 60 2.63 8.96 2.69
C GLN A 60 3.23 7.59 3.01
N GLY A 61 4.03 7.55 4.07
CA GLY A 61 4.75 6.35 4.49
C GLY A 61 6.16 6.28 3.92
N GLU A 62 6.82 5.17 4.22
CA GLU A 62 8.16 4.84 3.72
C GLU A 62 8.05 3.95 2.48
N LEU A 63 8.72 4.32 1.40
CA LEU A 63 8.74 3.53 0.17
C LEU A 63 9.40 2.17 0.43
N MET A 64 8.72 1.11 0.04
CA MET A 64 9.25 -0.25 0.06
C MET A 64 9.96 -0.52 -1.27
N GLU A 65 11.29 -0.66 -1.23
CA GLU A 65 12.14 -0.85 -2.39
C GLU A 65 12.56 -2.32 -2.54
N PRO A 66 12.31 -2.96 -3.70
CA PRO A 66 12.97 -4.21 -4.04
C PRO A 66 14.51 -4.03 -4.13
N PRO A 67 15.33 -5.04 -3.77
CA PRO A 67 14.96 -6.41 -3.40
C PRO A 67 14.78 -6.61 -1.89
N ASN A 68 14.52 -5.55 -1.10
CA ASN A 68 14.44 -5.66 0.36
C ASN A 68 13.40 -6.70 0.78
N LYS A 69 13.70 -7.38 1.89
CA LYS A 69 12.76 -8.31 2.53
C LYS A 69 11.65 -7.52 3.20
N PHE A 70 10.48 -8.12 3.31
CA PHE A 70 9.38 -7.54 4.06
C PHE A 70 9.75 -7.27 5.53
N THR A 71 10.55 -8.16 6.13
CA THR A 71 11.07 -8.02 7.50
C THR A 71 12.04 -6.86 7.71
N TYR A 72 12.58 -6.26 6.63
CA TYR A 72 13.33 -5.01 6.73
C TYR A 72 12.42 -3.86 7.20
N TYR A 73 11.16 -3.86 6.74
CA TYR A 73 10.18 -2.82 7.03
C TYR A 73 9.31 -3.12 8.25
N PHE A 74 9.15 -4.41 8.57
CA PHE A 74 8.36 -4.91 9.69
C PHE A 74 9.19 -5.94 10.46
N SER A 75 10.03 -5.49 11.38
CA SER A 75 10.78 -6.40 12.23
C SER A 75 9.83 -7.22 13.11
N VAL A 76 10.28 -8.37 13.63
CA VAL A 76 9.44 -9.19 14.54
C VAL A 76 9.00 -8.38 15.77
N GLU A 77 9.89 -7.54 16.29
CA GLU A 77 9.60 -6.65 17.42
C GLU A 77 8.57 -5.59 17.04
N ASP A 78 8.66 -5.01 15.84
CA ASP A 78 7.67 -4.07 15.33
C ASP A 78 6.30 -4.74 15.19
N ILE A 79 6.26 -5.96 14.66
CA ILE A 79 5.01 -6.71 14.48
C ILE A 79 4.34 -6.96 15.84
N GLU A 80 5.09 -7.45 16.82
CA GLU A 80 4.55 -7.69 18.16
C GLU A 80 4.13 -6.39 18.87
N GLY A 81 4.86 -5.30 18.67
CA GLY A 81 4.49 -3.97 19.14
C GLY A 81 3.20 -3.45 18.50
N LEU A 82 3.06 -3.61 17.18
CA LEU A 82 1.88 -3.21 16.43
C LEU A 82 0.65 -4.06 16.76
N LYS A 83 0.81 -5.35 17.09
CA LYS A 83 -0.30 -6.19 17.61
C LYS A 83 -0.85 -5.64 18.92
N LYS A 84 0.03 -5.20 19.82
CA LYS A 84 -0.36 -4.64 21.12
C LYS A 84 -0.99 -3.27 21.00
N ASN A 85 -0.48 -2.44 20.09
CA ASN A 85 -0.93 -1.06 19.87
C ASN A 85 -1.08 -0.77 18.37
N PRO A 86 -2.18 -1.22 17.73
CA PRO A 86 -2.38 -0.98 16.32
C PRO A 86 -2.46 0.52 16.02
N PRO A 87 -1.87 1.00 14.90
CA PRO A 87 -1.83 2.43 14.59
C PRO A 87 -3.19 3.02 14.18
N TYR A 88 -4.25 2.23 14.12
CA TYR A 88 -5.60 2.66 13.74
C TYR A 88 -6.64 1.93 14.58
N LEU A 89 -7.84 2.49 14.59
CA LEU A 89 -8.95 1.99 15.38
C LEU A 89 -9.62 0.83 14.65
N GLN A 90 -9.82 -0.30 15.34
CA GLN A 90 -10.41 -1.54 14.82
C GLN A 90 -11.95 -1.46 14.74
N TYR A 91 -12.49 -0.34 14.23
CA TYR A 91 -13.94 -0.07 14.24
C TYR A 91 -14.73 -1.05 13.36
N ASP A 92 -14.11 -1.62 12.33
CA ASP A 92 -14.74 -2.52 11.37
C ASP A 92 -14.30 -4.00 11.53
N GLY A 93 -13.79 -4.36 12.72
CA GLY A 93 -13.27 -5.69 13.05
C GLY A 93 -11.75 -5.74 13.22
N GLU A 94 -11.25 -6.93 13.55
CA GLU A 94 -9.81 -7.18 13.73
C GLU A 94 -9.11 -7.09 12.37
N ILE A 95 -8.36 -6.01 12.16
CA ILE A 95 -7.47 -5.85 11.02
C ILE A 95 -6.06 -6.08 11.53
N ASP A 96 -5.25 -6.82 10.77
CA ASP A 96 -3.88 -7.15 11.14
C ASP A 96 -3.02 -5.88 11.35
N PRO A 97 -2.07 -5.91 12.29
CA PRO A 97 -1.23 -4.75 12.64
C PRO A 97 -0.46 -4.15 11.47
N ILE A 98 -0.15 -4.95 10.45
CA ILE A 98 0.68 -4.56 9.31
C ILE A 98 -0.19 -4.01 8.19
N HIS A 99 0.13 -2.79 7.76
CA HIS A 99 -0.56 -2.10 6.68
C HIS A 99 0.42 -1.59 5.64
N VAL A 100 0.09 -1.85 4.38
CA VAL A 100 0.81 -1.37 3.21
C VAL A 100 -0.14 -0.53 2.37
N VAL A 101 0.28 0.67 2.00
CA VAL A 101 -0.45 1.56 1.09
C VAL A 101 0.03 1.30 -0.33
N ILE A 102 -0.91 1.20 -1.26
CA ILE A 102 -0.63 1.02 -2.69
C ILE A 102 -0.89 2.35 -3.39
N TYR A 103 0.15 2.91 -4.00
CA TYR A 103 0.01 4.04 -4.90
C TYR A 103 0.19 3.59 -6.34
N LEU A 104 -0.82 3.77 -7.18
CA LEU A 104 -0.66 3.60 -8.62
C LEU A 104 0.41 4.57 -9.12
N GLN A 105 1.32 4.08 -9.97
CA GLN A 105 2.16 4.96 -10.75
C GLN A 105 1.28 5.52 -11.87
N GLU A 106 0.95 6.80 -11.81
CA GLU A 106 0.30 7.47 -12.93
C GLU A 106 1.24 7.41 -14.14
N VAL A 107 0.78 6.77 -15.22
CA VAL A 107 1.32 7.10 -16.54
C VAL A 107 0.76 8.48 -16.81
N LEU A 108 1.61 9.52 -16.71
CA LEU A 108 1.32 10.77 -17.38
C LEU A 108 1.15 10.41 -18.86
N GLU A 109 -0.10 10.26 -19.32
CA GLU A 109 -0.38 10.28 -20.75
C GLU A 109 0.29 11.55 -21.27
N LYS A 110 1.36 11.37 -22.06
CA LYS A 110 1.86 12.48 -22.86
C LYS A 110 0.66 12.89 -23.71
N LYS A 111 0.13 14.09 -23.47
CA LYS A 111 -0.79 14.70 -24.42
C LYS A 111 -0.13 14.55 -25.79
N PRO A 112 -0.85 14.08 -26.83
CA PRO A 112 -0.28 14.07 -28.16
C PRO A 112 0.24 15.48 -28.43
N GLU A 113 1.50 15.59 -28.85
CA GLU A 113 2.04 16.85 -29.31
C GLU A 113 1.09 17.35 -30.39
N ASP A 114 0.48 18.49 -30.12
CA ASP A 114 -0.38 19.21 -31.05
C ASP A 114 0.51 19.62 -32.22
N THR A 115 0.65 18.71 -33.18
CA THR A 115 1.28 18.98 -34.46
C THR A 115 0.26 19.77 -35.25
N GLY A 116 0.12 21.04 -34.83
CA GLY A 116 -0.66 22.04 -35.53
C GLY A 116 -0.18 22.07 -36.98
N LEU A 117 -1.04 21.54 -37.84
CA LEU A 117 -0.96 21.63 -39.30
C LEU A 117 -1.44 23.01 -39.74
#